data_AF-A0A4R1MF26-F1
#
_entry.id   AF-A0A4R1MF26-F1
#
_cell.length_a   1.000
_cell.length_b   1.000
_cell.length_c   1.000
_cell.angle_alpha   90.00
_cell.angle_beta   90.00
_cell.angle_gamma   90.00
#
_symmetry.space_group_name_H-M   'P 1'
#
loop_
_entity.id
_entity.type
_entity.pdbx_description
1 polymer ?
#
loop_
_entity_poly.entity_id
_entity_poly.type
_entity_poly.pdbx_seq_one_letter_code
_entity_poly.pdbx_strand_id
1 'polypeptide(L)'
;MQNAPLFHVLLDHLESIDASPAEIARFIDRWHQLKSHEGFPCPVCYLRGEDHALTLLAAQPAIQPMLCPACETLYNVPIED
;
A
#
# COMPACT_ATOMS: atom_id res chain seq x y z
N MET A 1 -4.78 7.57 10.79
CA MET A 1 -3.46 7.92 10.21
C MET A 1 -3.62 7.95 8.70
N GLN A 2 -3.29 9.06 8.02
CA GLN A 2 -3.20 9.09 6.56
C GLN A 2 -1.72 9.25 6.21
N ASN A 3 -1.10 8.19 5.70
CA ASN A 3 0.30 8.18 5.27
C ASN A 3 0.31 8.47 3.75
N ALA A 4 0.46 9.75 3.39
CA ALA A 4 0.41 10.18 1.98
C ALA A 4 1.56 9.58 1.14
N PRO A 5 2.82 9.54 1.62
CA PRO A 5 3.91 8.87 0.90
C PRO A 5 3.60 7.40 0.57
N LEU A 6 3.09 6.65 1.55
CA LEU A 6 2.71 5.26 1.33
C LEU A 6 1.59 5.18 0.29
N PHE A 7 0.53 5.98 0.43
CA PHE A 7 -0.59 5.96 -0.51
C PHE A 7 -0.13 6.18 -1.96
N HIS A 8 0.72 7.18 -2.20
CA HIS A 8 1.27 7.43 -3.53
C HIS A 8 2.06 6.23 -4.07
N VAL A 9 2.94 5.64 -3.28
CA VAL A 9 3.70 4.44 -3.70
C VAL A 9 2.78 3.26 -4.03
N LEU A 10 1.68 3.09 -3.29
CA LEU A 10 0.72 2.02 -3.57
C LEU A 10 -0.06 2.27 -4.87
N LEU A 11 -0.42 3.52 -5.16
CA LEU A 11 -1.07 3.90 -6.43
C LEU A 11 -0.12 3.73 -7.62
N ASP A 12 1.10 4.27 -7.52
CA ASP A 12 2.13 4.11 -8.56
C ASP A 12 2.39 2.63 -8.86
N HIS A 13 2.39 1.78 -7.83
CA HIS A 13 2.54 0.34 -8.02
C HIS A 13 1.35 -0.27 -8.79
N LEU A 14 0.11 0.11 -8.46
CA LEU A 14 -1.07 -0.36 -9.20
C LEU A 14 -1.03 0.05 -10.66
N GLU A 15 -0.63 1.29 -10.95
CA GLU A 15 -0.43 1.77 -12.31
C GLU A 15 0.68 0.99 -13.02
N SER A 16 1.78 0.66 -12.33
CA SER A 16 2.90 -0.10 -12.90
C SER A 16 2.58 -1.54 -13.29
N ILE A 17 1.53 -2.12 -12.71
CA ILE A 17 1.05 -3.47 -13.02
C ILE A 17 -0.18 -3.48 -13.93
N ASP A 18 -0.43 -2.34 -14.61
CA ASP A 18 -1.57 -2.15 -15.51
C ASP A 18 -2.95 -2.38 -14.86
N ALA A 19 -3.08 -2.07 -13.56
CA ALA A 19 -4.38 -2.14 -12.90
C ALA A 19 -5.38 -1.20 -13.59
N SER A 20 -6.59 -1.70 -13.84
CA SER A 20 -7.62 -0.89 -14.49
C SER A 20 -8.04 0.30 -13.63
N PRO A 21 -8.56 1.40 -14.22
CA PRO A 21 -9.06 2.53 -13.45
C PRO A 21 -10.12 2.16 -12.41
N ALA A 22 -10.93 1.13 -12.68
CA ALA A 22 -11.92 0.62 -11.74
C ALA A 22 -11.28 -0.09 -10.53
N GLU A 23 -10.19 -0.83 -10.74
CA GLU A 23 -9.43 -1.48 -9.67
C GLU A 23 -8.73 -0.45 -8.77
N ILE A 24 -8.11 0.56 -9.38
CA ILE A 24 -7.48 1.67 -8.67
C ILE A 24 -8.53 2.42 -7.83
N ALA A 25 -9.68 2.77 -8.41
CA ALA A 25 -10.76 3.43 -7.68
C ALA A 25 -11.25 2.61 -6.48
N ARG A 26 -11.42 1.29 -6.64
CA ARG A 26 -11.81 0.39 -5.54
C ARG A 26 -10.77 0.37 -4.41
N PHE A 27 -9.48 0.44 -4.74
CA PHE A 27 -8.43 0.51 -3.72
C PHE A 27 -8.44 1.86 -3.00
N ILE A 28 -8.64 2.97 -3.73
CA ILE A 28 -8.79 4.32 -3.14
C ILE A 28 -9.95 4.35 -2.14
N ASP A 29 -11.11 3.78 -2.51
CA ASP A 29 -12.27 3.69 -1.61
C ASP A 29 -11.94 2.88 -0.34
N ARG A 30 -11.25 1.74 -0.50
CA ARG A 30 -10.81 0.90 0.63
C ARG A 30 -9.85 1.66 1.56
N TRP A 31 -8.94 2.44 0.99
CA TRP A 31 -7.98 3.25 1.74
C TRP A 31 -8.68 4.31 2.59
N HIS A 32 -9.67 5.01 2.03
CA HIS A 32 -10.45 6.01 2.79
C HIS A 32 -11.31 5.42 3.90
N GLN A 33 -11.64 4.13 3.83
CA GLN A 33 -12.41 3.42 4.85
C GLN A 33 -11.55 2.89 6.01
N LEU A 34 -10.21 3.01 5.95
CA LEU A 34 -9.32 2.53 7.00
C LEU A 34 -9.59 3.23 8.35
N LYS A 35 -9.83 2.43 9.38
CA LYS A 35 -9.88 2.93 10.77
C LYS A 35 -8.47 3.19 11.29
N SER A 36 -8.38 4.03 12.31
CA SER A 36 -7.09 4.48 12.87
C SER A 36 -6.20 3.37 13.47
N HIS A 37 -6.73 2.16 13.67
CA HIS A 37 -6.02 1.00 14.21
C HIS A 37 -5.87 -0.16 13.20
N GLU A 38 -6.41 -0.02 11.99
CA GLU A 38 -6.21 -1.01 10.93
C GLU A 38 -4.81 -0.85 10.33
N GLY A 39 -4.20 -1.98 9.94
CA GLY A 39 -2.97 -1.97 9.16
C GLY A 39 -3.23 -1.45 7.75
N PHE A 40 -2.18 -0.97 7.08
CA PHE A 40 -2.29 -0.53 5.69
C PHE A 40 -2.48 -1.74 4.76
N PRO A 41 -3.49 -1.77 3.88
CA PRO A 41 -3.79 -2.92 3.05
C PRO A 41 -2.80 -3.02 1.88
N CYS A 42 -2.45 -4.25 1.49
CA CYS A 42 -1.71 -4.51 0.27
C CYS A 42 -2.62 -4.31 -0.95
N PRO A 43 -2.27 -3.41 -1.89
CA PRO A 43 -3.12 -3.14 -3.05
C PRO A 43 -3.23 -4.36 -3.96
N VAL A 44 -2.16 -5.14 -4.14
CA VAL A 44 -2.14 -6.32 -5.03
C VAL A 44 -3.07 -7.42 -4.52
N CYS A 45 -2.99 -7.73 -3.23
CA CYS A 45 -3.88 -8.72 -2.60
C CYS A 45 -5.34 -8.25 -2.63
N TYR A 46 -5.57 -6.96 -2.38
CA TYR A 46 -6.92 -6.39 -2.39
C TYR A 46 -7.62 -6.54 -3.75
N LEU A 47 -6.89 -6.34 -4.86
CA LEU A 47 -7.44 -6.55 -6.20
C LEU A 47 -7.83 -8.02 -6.46
N ARG A 48 -7.16 -8.96 -5.80
CA ARG A 48 -7.49 -10.40 -5.85
C ARG A 48 -8.61 -10.80 -4.89
N GLY A 49 -9.17 -9.85 -4.13
CA GLY A 49 -10.23 -10.08 -3.16
C GLY A 49 -9.74 -10.49 -1.76
N GLU A 50 -8.45 -10.33 -1.47
CA GLU A 50 -7.85 -10.62 -0.18
C GLU A 50 -7.44 -9.34 0.56
N ASP A 51 -7.68 -9.25 1.87
CA ASP A 51 -7.24 -8.11 2.67
C ASP A 51 -6.07 -8.52 3.57
N HIS A 52 -4.85 -8.27 3.10
CA HIS A 52 -3.61 -8.54 3.82
C HIS A 52 -2.93 -7.23 4.19
N ALA A 53 -2.59 -7.07 5.47
CA ALA A 53 -1.90 -5.89 5.97
C ALA A 53 -0.41 -5.90 5.62
N LEU A 54 0.10 -4.74 5.24
CA LEU A 54 1.52 -4.49 5.06
C LEU A 54 2.25 -4.48 6.40
N THR A 55 3.43 -5.08 6.42
CA THR A 55 4.33 -5.11 7.56
C THR A 55 5.46 -4.11 7.35
N LEU A 56 5.69 -3.27 8.34
CA LEU A 56 6.83 -2.37 8.35
C LEU A 56 8.12 -3.15 8.60
N LEU A 57 9.10 -3.00 7.70
CA LEU A 57 10.45 -3.51 7.89
C LEU A 57 11.34 -2.45 8.56
N ALA A 58 12.55 -2.84 8.94
CA ALA A 58 13.52 -1.93 9.56
C ALA A 58 13.74 -0.70 8.65
N ALA A 59 13.48 0.50 9.19
CA ALA A 59 13.61 1.75 8.47
C ALA A 59 15.06 1.98 8.02
N GLN A 60 15.22 2.45 6.79
CA GLN A 60 16.49 2.90 6.22
C GLN A 60 16.55 4.42 6.26
N PRO A 61 17.74 5.06 6.17
CA PRO A 61 17.90 6.50 6.37
C PRO A 61 17.02 7.41 5.50
N ALA A 62 16.50 6.94 4.37
CA ALA A 62 15.64 7.71 3.47
C ALA A 62 14.36 6.97 3.05
N ILE A 63 14.18 5.72 3.48
CA ILE A 63 13.12 4.84 3.00
C ILE A 63 12.55 4.05 4.16
N GLN A 64 11.23 4.01 4.22
CA GLN A 64 10.43 3.14 5.09
C GLN A 64 9.91 1.94 4.27
N PRO A 65 10.65 0.82 4.21
CA PRO A 65 10.22 -0.36 3.47
C PRO A 65 9.00 -1.02 4.12
N MET A 66 7.98 -1.27 3.30
CA MET A 66 6.74 -1.97 3.69
C MET A 66 6.59 -3.23 2.85
N LEU A 67 6.38 -4.38 3.49
CA LEU A 67 6.28 -5.70 2.83
C LEU A 67 4.88 -6.28 3.00
N CYS A 68 4.29 -6.80 1.94
CA CYS A 68 3.14 -7.70 2.07
C CYS A 68 3.63 -9.13 2.37
N PRO A 69 3.28 -9.76 3.50
CA PRO A 69 3.72 -11.12 3.80
C PRO A 69 3.04 -12.19 2.92
N ALA A 70 1.93 -11.86 2.25
CA ALA A 70 1.16 -12.82 1.46
C ALA A 70 1.63 -12.91 0.01
N CYS A 71 1.91 -11.78 -0.64
CA CYS A 71 2.37 -11.73 -2.04
C CYS A 71 3.85 -11.33 -2.18
N GLU A 72 4.54 -11.10 -1.05
CA GLU A 72 5.96 -10.74 -0.97
C GLU A 72 6.33 -9.41 -1.68
N THR A 73 5.34 -8.62 -2.10
CA THR A 73 5.58 -7.30 -2.71
C THR A 73 6.19 -6.34 -1.69
N LEU A 74 7.33 -5.75 -2.05
CA LEU A 74 8.04 -4.73 -1.28
C LEU A 74 7.74 -3.34 -1.84
N TYR A 75 7.33 -2.43 -0.96
CA TYR A 75 7.07 -1.03 -1.25
C TYR A 75 8.11 -0.16 -0.53
N ASN A 76 8.93 0.54 -1.30
CA ASN A 76 9.95 1.45 -0.77
C ASN A 76 9.34 2.85 -0.61
N VAL A 77 8.80 3.14 0.58
CA VAL A 77 8.15 4.43 0.86
C VAL A 77 9.20 5.47 1.20
N PRO A 78 9.29 6.62 0.50
CA PRO A 78 10.17 7.70 0.89
C PRO A 78 9.82 8.22 2.29
N ILE A 79 10.82 8.49 3.12
CA ILE A 79 10.62 9.24 4.36
C ILE A 79 10.74 10.73 3.99
N GLU A 80 9.62 11.46 4.04
CA GLU A 80 9.63 12.92 3.92
C GLU A 80 10.18 13.51 5.24
N ASP A 81 11.16 14.43 5.14
CA ASP A 81 11.80 15.16 6.26
C ASP A 81 10.88 16.24 6.84
#